data_AF-A0A970YGU8-F1
#
_entry.id   AF-A0A970YGU8-F1
#
_cell.length_a   1.000
_cell.length_b   1.000
_cell.length_c   1.000
_cell.angle_alpha   90.00
_cell.angle_beta   90.00
_cell.angle_gamma   90.00
#
_symmetry.space_group_name_H-M   'P 1'
#
loop_
_entity.id
_entity.type
_entity.pdbx_description
1 polymer ?
#
loop_
_entity_poly.entity_id
_entity_poly.type
_entity_poly.pdbx_seq_one_letter_code
_entity_poly.pdbx_strand_id
1 'polypeptide(L)'
;MVYRHEIKHIITAGDAVCVRANLSAVAKIDPHAKEMGYYRVRSLYFDDPLNTALLDKLNGVNERRKFRIRYYNDSLDYIMLECKIKRNGLGYKLQERLTLEKVQKILQGETA
;
A
#
# COMPACT_ATOMS: atom_id res chain seq x y z
N MET A 1 -14.05 -5.79 -11.02
CA MET A 1 -13.04 -4.80 -10.58
C MET A 1 -13.78 -3.63 -9.95
N VAL A 2 -13.35 -3.13 -8.77
CA VAL A 2 -14.04 -2.03 -8.08
C VAL A 2 -13.12 -0.82 -7.99
N TYR A 3 -13.45 0.23 -8.73
CA TYR A 3 -12.75 1.51 -8.73
C TYR A 3 -13.25 2.42 -7.61
N ARG A 4 -12.34 3.23 -7.05
CA ARG A 4 -12.65 4.13 -5.93
C ARG A 4 -11.95 5.48 -6.09
N HIS A 5 -12.58 6.51 -5.56
CA HIS A 5 -11.94 7.80 -5.31
C HIS A 5 -11.07 7.70 -4.05
N GLU A 6 -9.86 8.24 -4.13
CA GLU A 6 -8.94 8.33 -2.99
C GLU A 6 -8.38 9.74 -2.92
N ILE A 7 -8.86 10.54 -1.97
CA ILE A 7 -8.39 11.88 -1.70
C ILE A 7 -7.34 11.81 -0.59
N LYS A 8 -6.21 12.51 -0.74
CA LYS A 8 -5.13 12.54 0.24
C LYS A 8 -4.88 13.99 0.66
N HIS A 9 -4.70 14.19 1.96
CA HIS A 9 -4.40 15.49 2.55
C HIS A 9 -3.06 15.40 3.27
N ILE A 10 -2.25 16.44 3.14
CA ILE A 10 -1.09 16.65 4.00
C ILE A 10 -1.64 17.14 5.34
N ILE A 11 -1.20 16.53 6.42
CA ILE A 11 -1.62 16.88 7.78
C ILE A 11 -0.38 17.01 8.66
N THR A 12 -0.41 17.97 9.58
CA THR A 12 0.60 18.15 10.63
C THR A 12 0.35 17.18 11.80
N ALA A 13 1.28 17.14 12.75
CA ALA A 13 1.07 16.38 13.99
C ALA A 13 -0.14 16.91 14.80
N GLY A 14 -0.36 18.24 14.81
CA GLY A 14 -1.52 18.85 15.45
C GLY A 14 -2.83 18.45 14.77
N ASP A 15 -2.88 18.52 13.44
CA ASP A 15 -4.04 18.07 12.66
C ASP A 15 -4.36 16.60 12.95
N ALA A 16 -3.35 15.74 13.06
CA ALA A 16 -3.54 14.32 13.34
C ALA A 16 -4.21 14.05 14.70
N VAL A 17 -3.96 14.88 15.72
CA VAL A 17 -4.64 14.79 17.02
C VAL A 17 -6.12 15.16 16.86
N CYS A 18 -6.41 16.29 16.23
CA CYS A 18 -7.78 16.78 16.01
C CYS A 18 -8.60 15.80 15.14
N VAL A 19 -8.03 15.32 14.04
CA VAL A 19 -8.68 14.36 13.13
C VAL A 19 -8.98 13.05 13.85
N ARG A 20 -8.07 12.57 14.70
CA ARG A 20 -8.30 11.34 15.48
C ARG A 20 -9.44 11.49 16.46
N ALA A 21 -9.51 12.62 17.18
CA ALA A 21 -10.61 12.90 18.11
C ALA A 21 -11.95 12.93 17.36
N ASN A 22 -12.03 13.65 16.24
CA ASN A 22 -13.25 13.75 15.44
C ASN A 22 -13.68 12.39 14.85
N LEU A 23 -12.74 11.62 14.31
CA LEU A 23 -13.04 10.29 13.75
C LEU A 23 -13.50 9.31 14.82
N SER A 24 -12.98 9.39 16.04
CA SER A 24 -13.36 8.48 17.13
C SER A 24 -14.84 8.59 17.52
N ALA A 25 -15.50 9.72 17.22
CA ALA A 25 -16.92 9.91 17.46
C ALA A 25 -17.82 9.16 16.45
N VAL A 26 -17.29 8.79 15.27
CA VAL A 26 -18.09 8.23 14.16
C VAL A 26 -17.54 6.92 13.59
N ALA A 27 -16.31 6.55 13.93
CA ALA A 27 -15.62 5.38 13.41
C ALA A 27 -14.98 4.57 14.54
N LYS A 28 -14.91 3.24 14.35
CA LYS A 28 -14.23 2.33 15.27
C LYS A 28 -12.78 2.14 14.86
N ILE A 29 -11.93 1.90 15.85
CA ILE A 29 -10.54 1.48 15.62
C ILE A 29 -10.54 0.17 14.83
N ASP A 30 -9.61 0.05 13.88
CA ASP A 30 -9.38 -1.17 13.11
C ASP A 30 -9.06 -2.33 14.07
N PRO A 31 -9.81 -3.45 14.05
CA PRO A 31 -9.55 -4.60 14.92
C PRO A 31 -8.13 -5.17 14.80
N HIS A 32 -7.46 -4.99 13.65
CA HIS A 32 -6.09 -5.44 13.45
C HIS A 32 -5.05 -4.61 14.22
N ALA A 33 -5.42 -3.42 14.70
CA ALA A 33 -4.56 -2.57 15.52
C ALA A 33 -4.41 -3.07 16.97
N LYS A 34 -5.28 -4.00 17.41
CA LYS A 34 -5.26 -4.65 18.73
C LYS A 34 -5.02 -3.65 19.87
N GLU A 35 -4.30 -4.06 20.92
CA GLU A 35 -4.06 -3.28 22.14
C GLU A 35 -3.21 -2.04 21.91
N MET A 36 -2.33 -2.05 20.89
CA MET A 36 -1.44 -0.91 20.61
C MET A 36 -2.17 0.26 19.96
N GLY A 37 -3.37 0.04 19.38
CA GLY A 37 -4.11 1.07 18.64
C GLY A 37 -3.45 1.48 17.32
N TYR A 38 -2.38 0.81 16.91
CA TYR A 38 -1.73 0.95 15.61
C TYR A 38 -1.08 -0.37 15.16
N TYR A 39 -0.71 -0.42 13.88
CA TYR A 39 0.14 -1.49 13.33
C TYR A 39 1.24 -0.87 12.45
N ARG A 40 2.40 -1.51 12.43
CA ARG A 40 3.52 -1.11 11.57
C ARG A 40 3.33 -1.73 10.19
N VAL A 41 3.44 -0.90 9.15
CA VAL A 41 3.37 -1.35 7.76
C VAL A 41 4.72 -1.16 7.10
N ARG A 42 5.25 -2.21 6.47
CA ARG A 42 6.45 -2.13 5.63
C ARG A 42 6.09 -2.50 4.20
N SER A 43 6.65 -1.79 3.23
CA SER A 43 6.36 -2.03 1.81
C SER A 43 7.63 -1.83 0.99
N LEU A 44 8.03 -2.88 0.27
CA LEU A 44 9.08 -2.84 -0.73
C LEU A 44 8.45 -2.56 -2.08
N TYR A 45 8.80 -1.45 -2.71
CA TYR A 45 8.31 -1.09 -4.04
C TYR A 45 9.24 -1.64 -5.12
N PHE A 46 8.63 -2.10 -6.21
CA PHE A 46 9.33 -2.58 -7.39
C PHE A 46 9.15 -1.58 -8.53
N ASP A 47 10.20 -1.46 -9.33
CA ASP A 47 10.22 -0.73 -10.58
C ASP A 47 11.07 -1.52 -11.58
N ASP A 48 11.04 -1.13 -12.85
CA ASP A 48 11.94 -1.66 -13.86
C ASP A 48 13.23 -0.82 -13.96
N PRO A 49 14.26 -1.29 -14.69
CA PRO A 49 15.50 -0.52 -14.88
C PRO A 49 15.31 0.85 -15.54
N LEU A 50 14.18 1.10 -16.18
CA LEU A 50 13.83 2.38 -16.80
C LEU A 50 13.10 3.33 -15.85
N ASN A 51 12.83 2.88 -14.62
CA ASN A 51 12.04 3.60 -13.62
C ASN A 51 10.65 3.98 -14.13
N THR A 52 10.01 3.12 -14.94
CA THR A 52 8.72 3.42 -15.57
C THR A 52 7.65 3.81 -14.54
N ALA A 53 7.52 3.08 -13.43
CA ALA A 53 6.49 3.36 -12.44
C ALA A 53 6.71 4.71 -11.72
N LEU A 54 7.97 5.07 -11.47
CA LEU A 54 8.36 6.37 -10.96
C LEU A 54 8.03 7.49 -11.96
N LEU A 55 8.45 7.36 -13.22
CA LEU A 55 8.27 8.38 -14.24
C LEU A 55 6.80 8.57 -14.59
N ASP A 56 6.02 7.50 -14.72
CA ASP A 56 4.56 7.56 -14.90
C ASP A 56 3.87 8.33 -13.78
N LYS A 57 4.36 8.16 -12.54
CA LYS A 57 3.82 8.86 -11.38
C LYS A 57 4.13 10.36 -11.47
N LEU A 58 5.38 10.73 -11.75
CA LEU A 58 5.83 12.12 -11.82
C LEU A 58 5.21 12.87 -13.00
N ASN A 59 5.14 12.24 -14.16
CA ASN A 59 4.61 12.83 -15.40
C ASN A 59 3.08 12.84 -15.46
N GLY A 60 2.40 12.38 -14.41
CA GLY A 60 0.93 12.42 -14.36
C GLY A 60 0.25 11.46 -15.34
N VAL A 61 0.94 10.39 -15.79
CA VAL A 61 0.37 9.39 -16.70
C VAL A 61 -0.92 8.82 -16.11
N ASN A 62 -1.96 8.84 -16.94
CA ASN A 62 -3.32 8.53 -16.52
C ASN A 62 -3.48 7.06 -16.12
N GLU A 63 -3.01 6.15 -16.98
CA GLU A 63 -3.00 4.71 -16.73
C GLU A 63 -1.61 4.29 -16.26
N ARG A 64 -1.48 3.96 -14.98
CA ARG A 64 -0.19 3.59 -14.38
C ARG A 64 -0.35 2.56 -13.30
N ARG A 65 0.70 1.77 -13.10
CA ARG A 65 0.74 0.67 -12.13
C ARG A 65 1.95 0.82 -11.22
N LYS A 66 1.82 0.35 -9.98
CA LYS A 66 2.95 0.19 -9.07
C LYS A 66 2.82 -1.11 -8.31
N PHE A 67 3.90 -1.87 -8.30
CA PHE A 67 4.00 -3.14 -7.59
C PHE A 67 4.69 -2.95 -6.25
N ARG A 68 4.23 -3.71 -5.25
CA ARG A 68 4.89 -3.76 -3.95
C ARG A 68 4.67 -5.09 -3.24
N ILE A 69 5.66 -5.50 -2.46
CA ILE A 69 5.49 -6.53 -1.43
C ILE A 69 5.30 -5.82 -0.09
N ARG A 70 4.26 -6.20 0.66
CA ARG A 70 3.89 -5.58 1.93
C ARG A 70 3.75 -6.63 3.03
N TYR A 71 4.21 -6.28 4.23
CA TYR A 71 4.01 -7.05 5.46
C TYR A 71 3.79 -6.12 6.67
N TYR A 72 3.39 -6.70 7.80
CA TYR A 72 2.90 -5.99 8.98
C TYR A 72 3.64 -6.41 10.25
N ASN A 73 3.86 -5.48 11.18
CA ASN A 73 4.41 -5.72 12.52
C ASN A 73 5.69 -6.57 12.56
N ASP A 74 6.49 -6.52 11.49
CA ASP A 74 7.72 -7.29 11.32
C ASP A 74 7.56 -8.81 11.35
N SER A 75 6.32 -9.26 11.29
CA SER A 75 5.98 -10.65 11.04
C SER A 75 5.92 -10.91 9.54
N LEU A 76 6.57 -11.99 9.14
CA LEU A 76 6.54 -12.54 7.79
C LEU A 76 5.40 -13.57 7.62
N ASP A 77 4.59 -13.77 8.66
CA ASP A 77 3.41 -14.64 8.59
C ASP A 77 2.37 -14.06 7.65
N TYR A 78 2.37 -12.73 7.45
CA TYR A 78 1.46 -12.06 6.52
C TYR A 78 2.13 -11.16 5.48
N ILE A 79 2.47 -11.74 4.32
CA ILE A 79 3.02 -11.06 3.15
C ILE A 79 2.00 -10.98 2.00
N MET A 80 1.90 -9.82 1.36
CA MET A 80 1.06 -9.58 0.19
C MET A 80 1.88 -8.98 -0.96
N LEU A 81 1.76 -9.57 -2.15
CA LEU A 81 2.08 -8.89 -3.40
C LEU A 81 0.88 -8.05 -3.79
N GLU A 82 1.09 -6.76 -4.04
CA GLU A 82 0.03 -5.84 -4.41
C GLU A 82 0.41 -5.08 -5.68
N CYS A 83 -0.57 -4.95 -6.59
CA CYS A 83 -0.49 -4.05 -7.73
C CYS A 83 -1.56 -2.96 -7.58
N LYS A 84 -1.11 -1.72 -7.39
CA LYS A 84 -2.01 -0.56 -7.34
C LYS A 84 -2.07 0.08 -8.71
N ILE A 85 -3.29 0.24 -9.22
CA ILE A 85 -3.54 0.70 -10.58
C ILE A 85 -4.33 2.00 -10.50
N LYS A 86 -3.91 3.00 -11.27
CA LYS A 86 -4.61 4.28 -11.45
C LYS A 86 -5.08 4.37 -12.90
N ARG A 87 -6.32 4.84 -13.09
CA ARG A 87 -6.96 5.07 -14.40
C ARG A 87 -8.06 6.10 -14.25
N ASN A 88 -8.04 7.16 -15.05
CA ASN A 88 -9.02 8.25 -15.03
C ASN A 88 -9.22 8.86 -13.63
N GLY A 89 -8.13 9.07 -12.89
CA GLY A 89 -8.14 9.53 -11.50
C GLY A 89 -8.58 8.49 -10.44
N LEU A 90 -9.28 7.44 -10.87
CA LEU A 90 -9.74 6.35 -10.02
C LEU A 90 -8.62 5.37 -9.69
N GLY A 91 -8.71 4.74 -8.52
CA GLY A 91 -7.79 3.68 -8.11
C GLY A 91 -8.49 2.35 -7.89
N TYR A 92 -7.77 1.27 -8.20
CA TYR A 92 -8.09 -0.07 -7.69
C TYR A 92 -6.80 -0.83 -7.35
N LYS A 93 -6.95 -1.97 -6.69
CA LYS A 93 -5.84 -2.78 -6.22
C LYS A 93 -6.09 -4.25 -6.54
N LEU A 94 -5.10 -4.90 -7.14
CA LEU A 94 -4.98 -6.35 -7.21
C LEU A 94 -4.00 -6.79 -6.11
N GLN A 95 -4.22 -7.95 -5.52
CA GLN A 95 -3.34 -8.46 -4.49
C GLN A 95 -3.36 -9.98 -4.44
N GLU A 96 -2.22 -10.57 -4.11
CA GLU A 96 -2.05 -12.01 -3.95
C GLU A 96 -1.21 -12.30 -2.71
N ARG A 97 -1.53 -13.41 -2.06
CA ARG A 97 -0.81 -13.91 -0.90
C ARG A 97 0.50 -14.58 -1.33
N LEU A 98 1.62 -14.15 -0.78
CA LEU A 98 2.91 -14.82 -0.96
C LEU A 98 3.33 -15.62 0.28
N THR A 99 4.02 -16.74 0.03
CA THR A 99 4.86 -17.42 1.02
C THR A 99 6.23 -16.76 1.05
N LEU A 100 6.99 -16.95 2.15
CA LEU A 100 8.35 -16.42 2.26
C LEU A 100 9.27 -16.95 1.15
N GLU A 101 9.16 -18.24 0.82
CA GLU A 101 9.92 -18.87 -0.25
C GLU A 101 9.68 -18.18 -1.61
N LYS A 102 8.41 -17.90 -1.95
CA LYS A 102 8.07 -17.18 -3.18
C LYS A 102 8.67 -15.77 -3.20
N VAL A 103 8.68 -15.09 -2.06
CA VAL A 103 9.31 -13.76 -1.94
C VAL A 103 10.81 -13.85 -2.21
N GLN A 104 11.50 -14.84 -1.64
CA GLN A 104 12.94 -15.04 -1.87
C GLN A 104 13.25 -15.28 -3.35
N LYS A 105 12.49 -16.17 -4.01
CA LYS A 105 12.61 -16.42 -5.46
C LYS A 105 12.43 -15.14 -6.29
N ILE A 106 11.38 -14.35 -5.99
CA ILE A 106 11.15 -13.06 -6.66
C ILE A 106 12.35 -12.11 -6.47
N LEU A 107 12.89 -12.02 -5.26
CA LEU A 107 14.02 -11.13 -4.96
C LEU A 107 15.33 -11.59 -5.62
N GLN A 108 15.48 -12.89 -5.88
CA GLN A 108 16.61 -13.47 -6.60
C GLN A 108 16.46 -13.39 -8.13
N GLY A 109 15.31 -12.92 -8.63
CA GLY A 109 15.01 -12.92 -10.07
C GLY A 109 14.70 -14.32 -10.62
N GLU A 110 14.45 -15.29 -9.75
CA GLU A 110 14.05 -16.64 -10.11
C GLU A 110 12.57 -16.64 -10.46
N THR A 111 12.27 -16.41 -11.74
CA THR A 111 10.93 -16.60 -12.29
C THR A 111 10.75 -18.07 -12.66
N ALA A 112 9.60 -18.64 -12.29
CA ALA A 112 9.22 -20.01 -12.65
C ALA A 112 9.16 -20.23 -14.17
#